data_AF-A0A368ATQ7-F1
#
_entry.id   AF-A0A368ATQ7-F1
#
_cell.length_a   1.000
_cell.length_b   1.000
_cell.length_c   1.000
_cell.angle_alpha   90.00
_cell.angle_beta   90.00
_cell.angle_gamma   90.00
#
_symmetry.space_group_name_H-M   'P 1'
#
loop_
_entity.id
_entity.type
_entity.pdbx_description
1 polymer ?
#
loop_
_entity_poly.entity_id
_entity_poly.type
_entity_poly.pdbx_seq_one_letter_code
_entity_poly.pdbx_strand_id
1 'polypeptide(L)'
;MQTAMHPAFEQKIAVLAALLERSKSARTEAHAKVGQPAPRYQASGKGGMWDVVEIATGAVQGFAYSYKAAMRFVDACEAGAATGARQ
;
A
#
# COMPACT_ATOMS: atom_id res chain seq x y z
N MET A 1 -2.35 -2.72 52.84
CA MET A 1 -1.68 -3.60 51.85
C MET A 1 -1.13 -2.73 50.74
N GLN A 2 0.18 -2.52 50.67
CA GLN A 2 0.81 -1.93 49.48
C GLN A 2 1.21 -3.09 48.56
N THR A 3 0.50 -3.28 47.47
CA THR A 3 0.95 -4.16 46.38
C THR A 3 1.98 -3.38 45.57
N ALA A 4 3.24 -3.41 46.02
CA ALA A 4 4.33 -2.87 45.24
C ALA A 4 4.42 -3.63 43.91
N MET A 5 4.41 -2.90 42.79
CA MET A 5 4.50 -3.48 41.45
C MET A 5 5.84 -4.20 41.32
N HIS A 6 5.80 -5.46 40.89
CA HIS A 6 7.04 -6.22 40.73
C HIS A 6 7.86 -5.62 39.57
N PRO A 7 9.17 -5.34 39.73
CA PRO A 7 9.98 -4.59 38.75
C PRO A 7 9.94 -5.11 37.31
N ALA A 8 9.79 -6.44 37.15
CA ALA A 8 9.63 -7.06 35.84
C ALA A 8 8.36 -6.61 35.09
N PHE A 9 7.30 -6.20 35.78
CA PHE A 9 6.10 -5.63 35.14
C PHE A 9 6.33 -4.17 34.74
N GLU A 10 7.03 -3.38 35.56
CA GLU A 10 7.35 -1.99 35.24
C GLU A 10 8.15 -1.87 33.93
N GLN A 11 9.16 -2.72 33.77
CA GLN A 11 9.96 -2.77 32.54
C GLN A 11 9.13 -3.14 31.30
N LYS A 12 8.10 -3.98 31.47
CA LYS A 12 7.23 -4.41 30.38
C LYS A 12 6.22 -3.34 29.97
N ILE A 13 5.81 -2.45 30.87
CA ILE A 13 4.83 -1.40 30.56
C ILE A 13 5.36 -0.47 29.46
N ALA A 14 6.61 -0.03 29.56
CA ALA A 14 7.23 0.83 28.55
C ALA A 14 7.30 0.14 27.17
N VAL A 15 7.68 -1.14 27.15
CA VAL A 15 7.74 -1.95 25.92
C VAL A 15 6.34 -2.14 25.32
N LEU A 16 5.34 -2.47 26.14
CA LEU A 16 3.96 -2.65 25.69
C LEU A 16 3.37 -1.35 25.15
N ALA A 17 3.67 -0.21 25.77
CA ALA A 17 3.27 1.10 25.27
C ALA A 17 3.85 1.39 23.88
N ALA A 18 5.15 1.11 23.67
CA ALA A 18 5.79 1.26 22.37
C ALA A 18 5.20 0.33 21.29
N LEU A 19 4.93 -0.93 21.64
CA LEU A 19 4.28 -1.88 20.74
C LEU A 19 2.85 -1.48 20.39
N LEU A 20 2.09 -0.97 21.36
CA LEU A 20 0.74 -0.46 21.15
C LEU A 20 0.76 0.71 20.16
N GLU A 21 1.71 1.64 20.30
CA GLU A 21 1.82 2.78 19.40
C GLU A 21 2.17 2.34 17.97
N ARG A 22 3.12 1.41 17.82
CA ARG A 22 3.44 0.81 16.52
C ARG A 22 2.24 0.08 15.90
N SER A 23 1.45 -0.63 16.71
CA SER A 23 0.22 -1.31 16.28
C SER A 23 -0.83 -0.33 15.77
N LYS A 24 -1.03 0.81 16.45
CA LYS A 24 -1.96 1.85 16.01
C LYS A 24 -1.54 2.41 14.65
N SER A 25 -0.25 2.75 14.48
CA SER A 25 0.28 3.25 13.22
C SER A 25 0.05 2.26 12.06
N ALA A 26 0.41 0.98 12.25
CA ALA A 26 0.18 -0.06 11.25
C ALA A 26 -1.31 -0.24 10.91
N ARG A 27 -2.20 -0.13 11.90
CA ARG A 27 -3.64 -0.21 11.69
C ARG A 27 -4.16 1.00 10.89
N THR A 28 -3.69 2.20 11.19
CA THR A 28 -4.02 3.41 10.43
C THR A 28 -3.60 3.28 8.96
N GLU A 29 -2.38 2.79 8.70
CA GLU A 29 -1.90 2.54 7.34
C GLU A 29 -2.75 1.49 6.61
N ALA A 30 -3.11 0.40 7.29
CA ALA A 30 -3.96 -0.63 6.72
C ALA A 30 -5.36 -0.09 6.39
N HIS A 31 -5.99 0.66 7.30
CA HIS A 31 -7.30 1.27 7.03
C HIS A 31 -7.26 2.27 5.89
N ALA A 32 -6.18 3.06 5.77
CA ALA A 32 -6.00 3.98 4.65
C ALA A 32 -5.99 3.24 3.29
N LYS A 33 -5.50 1.99 3.26
CA LYS A 33 -5.50 1.14 2.06
C LYS A 33 -6.85 0.50 1.76
N VAL A 34 -7.67 0.20 2.78
CA VAL A 34 -9.00 -0.42 2.61
C VAL A 34 -10.02 0.54 1.97
N GLY A 35 -9.91 1.84 2.23
CA GLY A 35 -10.83 2.85 1.67
C GLY A 35 -10.50 3.28 0.24
N GLN A 36 -9.39 2.81 -0.34
CA GLN A 36 -9.03 3.15 -1.72
C GLN A 36 -9.83 2.28 -2.69
N PRO A 37 -10.35 2.84 -3.80
CA PRO A 37 -10.93 2.03 -4.85
C PRO A 37 -9.91 1.00 -5.33
N ALA A 38 -10.38 -0.20 -5.67
CA ALA A 38 -9.50 -1.23 -6.22
C ALA A 38 -8.76 -0.68 -7.45
N PRO A 39 -7.44 -0.93 -7.58
CA PRO A 39 -6.69 -0.46 -8.73
C PRO A 39 -7.33 -0.98 -10.01
N ARG A 40 -7.44 -0.10 -11.01
CA ARG A 40 -8.00 -0.40 -12.33
C ARG A 40 -6.91 -0.89 -13.29
N TYR A 41 -5.67 -0.48 -13.08
CA TYR A 41 -4.51 -0.83 -13.89
C TYR A 41 -3.46 -1.59 -13.06
N GLN A 42 -2.73 -2.49 -13.71
CA GLN A 42 -1.58 -3.18 -13.12
C GLN A 42 -0.41 -3.28 -14.09
N ALA A 43 0.80 -3.39 -13.54
CA ALA A 43 1.99 -3.76 -14.29
C ALA A 43 2.15 -5.29 -14.31
N SER A 44 2.13 -5.90 -15.50
CA SER A 44 2.32 -7.34 -15.74
C SER A 44 3.68 -7.60 -16.35
N GLY A 45 4.52 -8.37 -15.65
CA GLY A 45 5.87 -8.70 -16.12
C GLY A 45 5.85 -9.76 -17.23
N LYS A 46 6.53 -9.46 -18.35
CA LYS A 46 6.77 -10.38 -19.46
C LYS A 46 8.22 -10.29 -19.93
N GLY A 47 9.04 -11.25 -19.50
CA GLY A 47 10.37 -11.51 -20.10
C GLY A 47 11.32 -10.31 -20.20
N GLY A 48 11.34 -9.42 -19.20
CA GLY A 48 12.20 -8.21 -19.19
C GLY A 48 11.48 -6.91 -19.53
N MET A 49 10.20 -6.98 -19.87
CA MET A 49 9.31 -5.84 -20.07
C MET A 49 8.11 -5.93 -19.12
N TRP A 50 7.46 -4.81 -18.88
CA TRP A 50 6.27 -4.69 -18.05
C TRP A 50 5.15 -4.06 -18.88
N ASP A 51 4.09 -4.83 -19.14
CA ASP A 51 2.87 -4.30 -19.76
C ASP A 51 2.02 -3.62 -18.69
N VAL A 52 1.51 -2.42 -18.96
CA VAL A 52 0.47 -1.79 -18.15
C VAL A 52 -0.88 -2.19 -18.72
N VAL A 53 -1.67 -2.91 -17.94
CA VAL A 53 -2.95 -3.49 -18.39
C VAL A 53 -4.09 -3.00 -17.54
N GLU A 54 -5.24 -2.72 -18.15
CA GLU A 54 -6.50 -2.55 -17.43
C GLU A 54 -6.98 -3.93 -16.94
N ILE A 55 -7.20 -4.08 -15.63
CA ILE A 55 -7.48 -5.37 -14.99
C ILE A 55 -8.80 -5.96 -15.48
N ALA A 56 -9.84 -5.14 -15.62
CA ALA A 56 -11.18 -5.61 -16.00
C ALA A 56 -11.26 -6.14 -17.44
N THR A 57 -10.50 -5.53 -18.36
CA THR A 57 -10.59 -5.82 -19.81
C THR A 57 -9.40 -6.62 -20.33
N GLY A 58 -8.28 -6.63 -19.60
CA GLY A 58 -7.00 -7.14 -20.07
C GLY A 58 -6.35 -6.26 -21.15
N ALA A 59 -6.90 -5.08 -21.44
CA ALA A 59 -6.38 -4.21 -22.49
C ALA A 59 -5.03 -3.59 -22.08
N VAL A 60 -4.02 -3.78 -22.93
CA VAL A 60 -2.69 -3.20 -22.75
C VAL A 60 -2.74 -1.71 -23.11
N GLN A 61 -2.43 -0.85 -22.13
CA GLN A 61 -2.32 0.59 -22.31
C GLN A 61 -0.93 1.02 -22.79
N GLY A 62 0.07 0.19 -22.54
CA GLY A 62 1.44 0.40 -22.99
C GLY A 62 2.42 -0.46 -22.23
N PHE A 63 3.71 -0.16 -22.33
CA PHE A 63 4.77 -0.96 -21.71
C PHE A 63 5.94 -0.13 -21.20
N ALA A 64 6.74 -0.73 -20.33
CA ALA A 64 7.99 -0.17 -19.84
C ALA A 64 9.07 -1.24 -19.63
N TYR A 65 10.34 -0.88 -19.78
CA TYR A 65 11.49 -1.78 -19.58
C TYR A 65 11.98 -1.87 -18.14
N SER A 66 11.32 -1.18 -17.20
CA SER A 66 11.61 -1.33 -15.78
C SER A 66 10.32 -1.28 -14.97
N TYR A 67 10.29 -2.03 -13.86
CA TYR A 67 9.15 -2.05 -12.96
C TYR A 67 8.81 -0.65 -12.44
N LYS A 68 9.83 0.14 -12.08
CA LYS A 68 9.63 1.51 -11.58
C LYS A 68 8.96 2.42 -12.62
N ALA A 69 9.34 2.31 -13.88
CA ALA A 69 8.69 3.06 -14.95
C ALA A 69 7.26 2.57 -15.20
N ALA A 70 7.02 1.25 -15.13
CA ALA A 70 5.69 0.66 -15.25
C ALA A 70 4.75 1.15 -14.14
N MET A 71 5.21 1.20 -12.89
CA MET A 71 4.41 1.70 -11.77
C MET A 71 4.05 3.18 -11.92
N ARG A 72 4.99 4.03 -12.39
CA ARG A 72 4.68 5.44 -12.69
C ARG A 72 3.63 5.59 -13.80
N PHE A 73 3.62 4.68 -14.76
CA PHE A 73 2.60 4.64 -15.81
C PHE A 73 1.26 4.17 -15.25
N VAL A 74 1.23 3.13 -14.40
CA VAL A 74 0.02 2.77 -13.64
C VAL A 74 -0.55 3.97 -12.90
N ASP A 75 0.27 4.73 -12.16
CA ASP A 75 -0.17 5.93 -11.43
C ASP A 75 -0.77 6.99 -12.38
N ALA A 76 -0.19 7.19 -13.57
CA ALA A 76 -0.72 8.11 -14.57
C ALA A 76 -2.05 7.63 -15.16
N CYS A 77 -2.20 6.32 -15.41
CA CYS A 77 -3.46 5.72 -15.87
C CYS A 77 -4.56 5.86 -14.81
N GLU A 78 -4.25 5.60 -13.54
CA GLU A 78 -5.20 5.78 -12.43
C GLU A 78 -5.61 7.25 -12.28
N ALA A 79 -4.66 8.18 -12.36
CA ALA A 79 -4.95 9.62 -12.30
C ALA A 79 -5.86 10.07 -13.46
N GLY A 80 -5.58 9.64 -14.69
CA GLY A 80 -6.40 9.95 -15.86
C GLY A 80 -7.81 9.33 -15.78
N ALA A 81 -7.93 8.12 -15.23
CA ALA A 81 -9.22 7.48 -15.00
C ALA A 81 -10.05 8.22 -13.93
N ALA A 82 -9.41 8.78 -12.90
CA ALA A 82 -10.09 9.56 -11.86
C ALA A 82 -10.61 10.92 -12.38
N THR A 83 -9.94 11.54 -13.36
CA THR A 83 -10.33 12.84 -13.92
C THR A 83 -11.28 12.75 -15.12
N GLY A 84 -11.61 11.54 -15.60
CA GLY A 84 -12.47 11.34 -16.79
C GLY A 84 -11.87 11.87 -18.11
N ALA A 85 -10.62 12.33 -18.09
CA ALA A 85 -9.96 12.95 -19.22
C ALA A 85 -9.19 11.88 -20.00
N ARG A 86 -9.88 11.23 -20.95
CA ARG A 86 -9.18 10.70 -22.13
C ARG A 86 -8.80 11.89 -22.99
N GLN A 87 -7.51 12.19 -23.09
CA GLN A 87 -6.99 12.97 -24.22
C GLN A 87 -6.97 12.11 -25.48
#